data_AF-A0A0Q6Q6M0-F1
#
_entry.id   AF-A0A0Q6Q6M0-F1
#
_cell.length_a   1.000
_cell.length_b   1.000
_cell.length_c   1.000
_cell.angle_alpha   90.00
_cell.angle_beta   90.00
_cell.angle_gamma   90.00
#
_symmetry.space_group_name_H-M   'P 1'
#
loop_
_entity.id
_entity.type
_entity.pdbx_description
1 polymer ?
#
loop_
_entity_poly.entity_id
_entity_poly.type
_entity_poly.pdbx_seq_one_letter_code
_entity_poly.pdbx_strand_id
1 'polypeptide(L)'
;MDDLHQATGRDLNLVVAQKHNATVGGDMQEMIQGLRQSVAGISPQLQAPKNWIGSSAVNLFQVVCDMLDLLRQMNTLLAAHTHVPGPMPSPTDVAAFTPKAAQALALALLVTQQPFCLSCKSHPLSSDLIAFSQLTREFL
;
A
#
# COMPACT_ATOMS: atom_id res chain seq x y z
N MET A 1 -5.29 -42.11 -11.45
CA MET A 1 -4.73 -41.97 -10.11
C MET A 1 -5.81 -41.29 -9.30
N ASP A 2 -6.31 -41.99 -8.29
CA ASP A 2 -7.33 -41.48 -7.38
C ASP A 2 -6.67 -40.59 -6.32
N ASP A 3 -7.48 -39.80 -5.62
CA ASP A 3 -7.05 -38.67 -4.79
C ASP A 3 -6.14 -39.04 -3.60
N LEU A 4 -5.08 -38.25 -3.36
CA LEU A 4 -4.25 -38.34 -2.16
C LEU A 4 -4.70 -37.31 -1.11
N HIS A 5 -5.10 -37.78 0.07
CA HIS A 5 -5.52 -36.94 1.20
C HIS A 5 -4.54 -37.10 2.37
N GLN A 6 -4.02 -35.99 2.90
CA GLN A 6 -3.17 -35.98 4.09
C GLN A 6 -3.78 -35.05 5.16
N ALA A 7 -4.07 -35.60 6.34
CA ALA A 7 -4.64 -34.87 7.46
C ALA A 7 -3.99 -35.31 8.79
N THR A 8 -3.83 -34.37 9.73
CA THR A 8 -3.30 -34.61 11.09
C THR A 8 -4.22 -33.95 12.11
N GLY A 9 -4.37 -34.56 13.29
CA GLY A 9 -5.20 -34.02 14.39
C GLY A 9 -4.48 -33.02 15.29
N ARG A 10 -3.17 -32.82 15.10
CA ARG A 10 -2.35 -31.89 15.90
C ARG A 10 -1.48 -31.03 15.00
N ASP A 11 -0.30 -31.53 14.65
CA ASP A 11 0.75 -30.76 13.97
C ASP A 11 1.19 -31.50 12.70
N LEU A 12 1.41 -30.76 11.61
CA LEU A 12 2.10 -31.24 10.41
C LEU A 12 3.38 -30.42 10.24
N ASN A 13 4.52 -31.04 10.54
CA ASN A 13 5.82 -30.42 10.38
C ASN A 13 6.50 -30.97 9.11
N LEU A 14 6.50 -30.18 8.04
CA LEU A 14 7.24 -30.50 6.81
C LEU A 14 8.59 -29.78 6.83
N VAL A 15 9.67 -30.54 6.85
CA VAL A 15 11.04 -30.02 6.84
C VAL A 15 11.78 -30.56 5.63
N VAL A 16 12.39 -29.68 4.85
CA VAL A 16 13.15 -30.03 3.65
C VAL A 16 14.52 -29.37 3.73
N ALA A 17 15.59 -30.17 3.78
CA ALA A 17 16.96 -29.70 4.01
C ALA A 17 17.55 -28.89 2.83
N GLN A 18 17.02 -29.09 1.63
CA GLN A 18 17.46 -28.39 0.43
C GLN A 18 16.31 -27.64 -0.23
N LYS A 19 15.60 -28.28 -1.18
CA LYS A 19 14.59 -27.61 -2.01
C LYS A 19 13.23 -28.29 -1.91
N HIS A 20 12.22 -27.52 -1.55
CA HIS A 20 10.82 -27.93 -1.68
C HIS A 20 10.23 -27.31 -2.96
N ASN A 21 9.83 -28.13 -3.93
CA ASN A 21 9.07 -27.70 -5.11
C ASN A 21 7.64 -28.23 -4.98
N ALA A 22 6.65 -27.34 -5.10
CA ALA A 22 5.24 -27.70 -5.17
C ALA A 22 4.66 -27.18 -6.49
N THR A 23 3.98 -28.04 -7.24
CA THR A 23 3.29 -27.70 -8.48
C THR A 23 1.85 -28.17 -8.38
N VAL A 24 0.91 -27.26 -8.59
CA VAL A 24 -0.52 -27.52 -8.55
C VAL A 24 -1.07 -27.25 -9.95
N GLY A 25 -1.76 -28.23 -10.53
CA GLY A 25 -2.34 -28.10 -11.87
C GLY A 25 -3.63 -27.27 -11.92
N GLY A 26 -4.30 -27.11 -10.76
CA GLY A 26 -5.47 -26.26 -10.56
C GLY A 26 -5.21 -25.16 -9.52
N ASP A 27 -6.22 -24.86 -8.71
CA ASP A 27 -6.14 -23.80 -7.70
C ASP A 27 -5.42 -24.28 -6.42
N MET A 28 -4.53 -23.44 -5.88
CA MET A 28 -3.99 -23.60 -4.53
C MET A 28 -4.77 -22.70 -3.57
N GLN A 29 -5.40 -23.30 -2.55
CA GLN A 29 -6.12 -22.58 -1.50
C GLN A 29 -5.42 -22.78 -0.15
N GLU A 30 -4.88 -21.70 0.40
CA GLU A 30 -4.30 -21.68 1.75
C GLU A 30 -5.29 -20.99 2.72
N MET A 31 -5.75 -21.71 3.75
CA MET A 31 -6.55 -21.14 4.84
C MET A 31 -5.71 -21.12 6.11
N ILE A 32 -5.35 -19.91 6.56
CA ILE A 32 -4.44 -19.72 7.70
C ILE A 32 -5.18 -18.91 8.76
N GLN A 33 -5.50 -19.56 9.89
CA GLN A 33 -6.12 -18.87 11.03
C GLN A 33 -5.12 -18.07 11.87
N GLY A 34 -3.85 -18.51 11.88
CA GLY A 34 -2.75 -17.86 12.61
C GLY A 34 -1.91 -16.93 11.72
N LEU A 35 -0.62 -16.83 12.04
CA LEU A 35 0.34 -16.05 11.28
C LEU A 35 0.96 -16.89 10.16
N ARG A 36 0.95 -16.35 8.93
CA ARG A 36 1.86 -16.81 7.86
C ARG A 36 3.16 -16.03 7.94
N GLN A 37 4.25 -16.68 8.35
CA GLN A 37 5.58 -16.08 8.35
C GLN A 37 6.43 -16.68 7.22
N SER A 38 6.89 -15.83 6.30
CA SER A 38 7.77 -16.22 5.19
C SER A 38 9.08 -15.46 5.31
N VAL A 39 10.15 -16.14 5.74
CA VAL A 39 11.48 -15.55 5.90
C VAL A 39 12.39 -16.04 4.78
N ALA A 40 13.03 -15.11 4.07
CA ALA A 40 13.99 -15.39 3.02
C ALA A 40 15.33 -14.75 3.37
N GLY A 41 16.44 -15.40 3.01
CA GLY A 41 17.80 -14.89 3.30
C GLY A 41 18.15 -13.61 2.53
N ILE A 42 17.52 -13.38 1.38
CA ILE A 42 17.74 -12.19 0.54
C ILE A 42 16.43 -11.42 0.40
N SER A 43 15.48 -11.97 -0.37
CA SER A 43 14.17 -11.37 -0.56
C SER A 43 13.13 -12.42 -0.93
N PRO A 44 11.90 -12.30 -0.42
CA PRO A 44 10.76 -13.02 -0.97
C PRO A 44 10.38 -12.40 -2.32
N GLN A 45 10.07 -13.25 -3.31
CA GLN A 45 9.51 -12.82 -4.59
C GLN A 45 8.11 -13.44 -4.75
N LEU A 46 7.11 -12.59 -5.02
CA LEU A 46 5.75 -12.99 -5.34
C LEU A 46 5.48 -12.60 -6.80
N GLN A 47 5.41 -13.57 -7.69
CA GLN A 47 5.18 -13.35 -9.11
C GLN A 47 3.87 -14.05 -9.53
N ALA A 48 2.93 -13.26 -10.03
CA ALA A 48 1.65 -13.73 -10.55
C ALA A 48 1.17 -12.77 -11.65
N PRO A 49 0.40 -13.23 -12.65
CA PRO A 49 -0.19 -12.35 -13.66
C PRO A 49 -1.09 -11.26 -13.05
N LYS A 50 -1.75 -11.58 -11.92
CA LYS A 50 -2.54 -10.64 -11.13
C LYS A 50 -2.24 -10.89 -9.65
N ASN A 51 -1.84 -9.84 -8.94
CA ASN A 51 -1.64 -9.90 -7.50
C ASN A 51 -2.69 -9.04 -6.79
N TRP A 52 -3.14 -9.52 -5.64
CA TRP A 52 -4.09 -8.82 -4.79
C TRP A 52 -3.58 -8.82 -3.35
N ILE A 53 -3.26 -7.64 -2.83
CA ILE A 53 -2.84 -7.46 -1.44
C ILE A 53 -3.78 -6.43 -0.81
N GLY A 54 -4.59 -6.86 0.15
CA GLY A 54 -5.57 -6.01 0.81
C GLY A 54 -6.88 -6.75 1.08
N SER A 55 -7.95 -5.99 1.24
CA SER A 55 -9.32 -6.49 1.40
C SER A 55 -9.97 -6.84 0.06
N SER A 56 -11.15 -7.45 0.08
CA SER A 56 -11.91 -7.75 -1.15
C SER A 56 -12.26 -6.52 -1.99
N ALA A 57 -12.27 -5.32 -1.39
CA ALA A 57 -12.62 -4.07 -2.07
C ALA A 57 -11.39 -3.21 -2.45
N VAL A 58 -10.24 -3.42 -1.81
CA VAL A 58 -9.06 -2.56 -1.99
C VAL A 58 -7.83 -3.41 -2.25
N ASN A 59 -7.19 -3.15 -3.39
CA ASN A 59 -5.90 -3.72 -3.75
C ASN A 59 -4.80 -2.66 -3.58
N LEU A 60 -3.79 -2.95 -2.76
CA LEU A 60 -2.65 -2.08 -2.51
C LEU A 60 -1.97 -1.65 -3.81
N PHE A 61 -1.80 -2.56 -4.77
CA PHE A 61 -1.16 -2.22 -6.04
C PHE A 61 -1.94 -1.18 -6.84
N GLN A 62 -3.29 -1.23 -6.79
CA GLN A 62 -4.12 -0.22 -7.42
C GLN A 62 -3.94 1.15 -6.76
N VAL A 63 -3.92 1.19 -5.42
CA VAL A 63 -3.69 2.44 -4.68
C VAL A 63 -2.33 3.06 -5.02
N VAL A 64 -1.29 2.24 -5.19
CA VAL A 64 0.04 2.72 -5.64
C VAL A 64 -0.02 3.30 -7.05
N CYS A 65 -0.72 2.67 -7.99
CA CYS A 65 -0.93 3.22 -9.32
C CYS A 65 -1.67 4.57 -9.28
N ASP A 66 -2.75 4.66 -8.51
CA ASP A 66 -3.53 5.89 -8.35
C ASP A 66 -2.69 7.02 -7.71
N MET A 67 -1.79 6.66 -6.79
CA MET A 67 -0.83 7.59 -6.18
C MET A 67 0.19 8.10 -7.22
N LEU A 68 0.72 7.24 -8.09
CA LEU A 68 1.64 7.65 -9.15
C LEU A 68 0.95 8.59 -10.15
N ASP A 69 -0.31 8.35 -10.48
CA ASP A 69 -1.12 9.25 -11.31
C ASP A 69 -1.39 10.59 -10.62
N LEU A 70 -1.60 10.60 -9.30
CA LEU A 70 -1.73 11.83 -8.51
C LEU A 70 -0.42 12.63 -8.50
N LEU A 71 0.73 11.97 -8.32
CA LEU A 71 2.05 12.61 -8.38
C LEU A 71 2.30 13.25 -9.75
N ARG A 72 1.96 12.56 -10.85
CA ARG A 72 2.03 13.15 -12.20
C ARG A 72 1.19 14.41 -12.32
N GLN A 73 -0.05 14.37 -11.82
CA GLN A 73 -0.97 15.51 -11.88
C GLN A 73 -0.44 16.70 -11.08
N MET A 74 0.06 16.46 -9.86
CA MET A 74 0.65 17.51 -9.03
C MET A 74 1.89 18.13 -9.68
N ASN A 75 2.77 17.34 -10.27
CA ASN A 75 3.95 17.86 -10.98
C ASN A 75 3.57 18.69 -12.22
N THR A 76 2.46 18.34 -12.88
CA THR A 76 1.94 19.14 -14.01
C THR A 76 1.39 20.48 -13.53
N LEU A 77 0.63 20.49 -12.42
CA LEU A 77 0.14 21.73 -11.82
C LEU A 77 1.29 22.61 -11.33
N LEU A 78 2.33 21.99 -10.74
CA LEU A 78 3.54 22.71 -10.32
C LEU A 78 4.30 23.28 -11.52
N ALA A 79 4.41 22.57 -12.63
CA ALA A 79 5.07 23.11 -13.82
C ALA A 79 4.32 24.32 -14.41
N ALA A 80 2.99 24.36 -14.27
CA ALA A 80 2.14 25.43 -14.76
C ALA A 80 1.88 26.55 -13.74
N HIS A 81 2.41 26.46 -12.52
CA HIS A 81 2.12 27.42 -11.46
C HIS A 81 2.66 28.81 -11.81
N THR A 82 1.93 29.84 -11.36
CA THR A 82 2.33 31.23 -11.61
C THR A 82 2.10 32.08 -10.37
N HIS A 83 3.06 32.97 -10.08
CA HIS A 83 2.90 33.94 -9.00
C HIS A 83 2.04 35.13 -9.45
N VAL A 84 1.12 35.53 -8.56
CA VAL A 84 0.34 36.77 -8.70
C VAL A 84 0.91 37.85 -7.79
N PRO A 85 0.79 39.15 -8.13
CA PRO A 85 1.24 40.23 -7.25
C PRO A 85 0.53 40.22 -5.89
N GLY A 86 1.29 40.46 -4.82
CA GLY A 86 0.79 40.49 -3.45
C GLY A 86 1.13 39.23 -2.64
N PRO A 87 0.71 39.17 -1.36
CA PRO A 87 1.08 38.10 -0.45
C PRO A 87 0.19 36.85 -0.57
N MET A 88 -0.91 36.92 -1.32
CA MET A 88 -1.90 35.84 -1.41
C MET A 88 -1.54 34.86 -2.53
N PRO A 89 -1.75 33.54 -2.35
CA PRO A 89 -1.55 32.56 -3.41
C PRO A 89 -2.54 32.80 -4.57
N SER A 90 -2.15 32.39 -5.78
CA SER A 90 -3.02 32.41 -6.96
C SER A 90 -4.33 31.67 -6.66
N PRO A 91 -5.51 32.32 -6.79
CA PRO A 91 -6.79 31.65 -6.56
C PRO A 91 -6.99 30.44 -7.48
N THR A 92 -6.46 30.49 -8.70
CA THR A 92 -6.49 29.38 -9.67
C THR A 92 -5.67 28.19 -9.17
N ASP A 93 -4.48 28.44 -8.63
CA ASP A 93 -3.61 27.37 -8.11
C ASP A 93 -4.23 26.75 -6.86
N VAL A 94 -4.78 27.55 -5.95
CA VAL A 94 -5.51 27.05 -4.77
C VAL A 94 -6.64 26.11 -5.19
N ALA A 95 -7.48 26.54 -6.14
CA ALA A 95 -8.58 25.74 -6.65
C ALA A 95 -8.12 24.42 -7.31
N ALA A 96 -6.93 24.41 -7.93
CA ALA A 96 -6.37 23.24 -8.58
C ALA A 96 -5.66 22.26 -7.60
N PHE A 97 -4.95 22.78 -6.59
CA PHE A 97 -4.18 21.97 -5.64
C PHE A 97 -5.04 21.39 -4.51
N THR A 98 -6.06 22.09 -4.02
CA THR A 98 -6.91 21.62 -2.92
C THR A 98 -7.54 20.24 -3.20
N PRO A 99 -8.09 19.95 -4.39
CA PRO A 99 -8.60 18.62 -4.72
C PRO A 99 -7.52 17.53 -4.74
N LYS A 100 -6.27 17.85 -5.12
CA LYS A 100 -5.15 16.89 -5.13
C LYS A 100 -4.75 16.50 -3.71
N ALA A 101 -4.76 17.46 -2.79
CA ALA A 101 -4.56 17.19 -1.36
C ALA A 101 -5.66 16.28 -0.80
N ALA A 102 -6.93 16.56 -1.15
CA ALA A 102 -8.06 15.71 -0.74
C ALA A 102 -7.96 14.28 -1.31
N GLN A 103 -7.53 14.15 -2.57
CA GLN A 103 -7.30 12.85 -3.20
C GLN A 103 -6.18 12.06 -2.50
N ALA A 104 -5.07 12.71 -2.15
CA ALA A 104 -3.99 12.07 -1.40
C ALA A 104 -4.48 11.52 -0.05
N LEU A 105 -5.28 12.31 0.67
CA LEU A 105 -5.88 11.88 1.93
C LEU A 105 -6.81 10.67 1.74
N ALA A 106 -7.63 10.67 0.70
CA ALA A 106 -8.51 9.54 0.40
C ALA A 106 -7.72 8.24 0.14
N LEU A 107 -6.65 8.31 -0.67
CA LEU A 107 -5.77 7.14 -0.91
C LEU A 107 -5.11 6.66 0.39
N ALA A 108 -4.65 7.57 1.25
CA ALA A 108 -4.05 7.21 2.55
C ALA A 108 -5.06 6.49 3.47
N LEU A 109 -6.32 6.93 3.49
CA LEU A 109 -7.37 6.27 4.26
C LEU A 109 -7.66 4.86 3.74
N LEU A 110 -7.65 4.65 2.41
CA LEU A 110 -7.82 3.32 1.83
C LEU A 110 -6.80 2.31 2.35
N VAL A 111 -5.53 2.71 2.52
CA VAL A 111 -4.44 1.84 2.99
C VAL A 111 -4.46 1.65 4.50
N THR A 112 -4.63 2.74 5.26
CA THR A 112 -4.51 2.73 6.72
C THR A 112 -5.73 2.11 7.43
N GLN A 113 -6.88 2.07 6.77
CA GLN A 113 -8.09 1.42 7.31
C GLN A 113 -8.21 -0.05 6.91
N GLN A 114 -7.27 -0.62 6.14
CA GLN A 114 -7.27 -2.06 5.83
C GLN A 114 -7.01 -2.89 7.11
N PRO A 115 -7.67 -4.05 7.28
CA PRO A 115 -7.39 -4.99 8.38
C PRO A 115 -5.96 -5.54 8.36
N PHE A 116 -5.21 -5.35 7.26
CA PHE A 116 -3.80 -5.68 7.14
C PHE A 116 -2.88 -4.81 8.04
N CYS A 117 -3.28 -3.58 8.37
CA CYS A 117 -2.46 -2.62 9.14
C CYS A 117 -2.86 -2.61 10.63
N LEU A 118 -2.99 -3.76 11.30
CA LEU A 118 -3.20 -3.79 12.76
C LEU A 118 -2.03 -3.13 13.52
N SER A 119 -0.81 -3.13 12.96
CA SER A 119 0.36 -2.49 13.56
C SER A 119 0.51 -0.99 13.27
N CYS A 120 -0.32 -0.41 12.40
CA CYS A 120 -0.25 1.01 12.03
C CYS A 120 -1.18 1.87 12.89
N LYS A 121 -2.12 1.25 13.64
CA LYS A 121 -3.04 1.95 14.55
C LYS A 121 -2.40 2.42 15.86
N SER A 122 -1.18 1.99 16.18
CA SER A 122 -0.50 2.37 17.44
C SER A 122 0.30 3.68 17.36
N HIS A 123 0.33 4.37 16.22
CA HIS A 123 0.83 5.74 16.16
C HIS A 123 -0.33 6.74 16.07
N PRO A 124 -0.52 7.61 17.07
CA PRO A 124 -1.54 8.65 16.98
C PRO A 124 -1.15 9.61 15.85
N LEU A 125 -1.93 9.59 14.77
CA LEU A 125 -2.00 10.64 13.75
C LEU A 125 -2.59 11.94 14.31
N SER A 126 -2.22 12.36 15.54
CA SER A 126 -2.78 13.55 16.20
C SER A 126 -1.76 14.61 16.60
N SER A 127 -0.51 14.53 16.13
CA SER A 127 0.47 15.62 16.29
C SER A 127 1.19 16.03 15.00
N ASP A 128 1.24 15.17 13.97
CA ASP A 128 2.13 15.41 12.83
C ASP A 128 1.45 16.05 11.59
N LEU A 129 0.14 16.32 11.66
CA LEU A 129 -0.54 17.17 10.67
C LEU A 129 -0.16 18.66 10.80
N ILE A 130 0.59 19.05 11.83
CA ILE A 130 1.11 20.42 12.00
C ILE A 130 2.55 20.55 11.45
N ALA A 131 3.31 19.46 11.37
CA ALA A 131 4.72 19.50 10.96
C ALA A 131 4.95 19.70 9.45
N PHE A 132 3.95 19.43 8.60
CA PHE A 132 4.05 19.74 7.17
C PHE A 132 3.88 21.24 6.86
N SER A 133 3.43 22.06 7.82
CA SER A 133 3.34 23.52 7.68
C SER A 133 4.59 24.28 8.12
N GLN A 134 5.56 23.61 8.79
CA GLN A 134 6.79 24.26 9.26
C GLN A 134 7.99 24.05 8.34
N LEU A 135 7.93 23.12 7.38
CA LEU A 135 9.01 22.87 6.40
C LEU A 135 8.97 23.77 5.14
N THR A 136 8.07 24.77 5.10
CA THR A 136 8.01 25.78 4.02
C THR A 136 8.46 27.19 4.48
N ARG A 137 9.13 27.31 5.64
CA ARG A 137 9.65 28.60 6.15
C ARG A 137 11.18 28.71 6.28
N GLU A 138 11.97 27.76 5.75
CA GLU A 138 13.44 27.86 5.72
C GLU A 138 14.07 27.75 4.32
N PHE A 139 13.30 28.01 3.28
CA PHE A 139 13.84 28.26 1.94
C PHE A 139 13.19 29.51 1.34
N LEU A 140 13.53 30.66 1.94
CA LEU A 140 13.63 32.00 1.33
C LEU A 140 14.43 32.89 2.30
#